data_AF-A0A0K8R5V3-F1
#
_entry.id   AF-A0A0K8R5V3-F1
#
_cell.length_a   1.000
_cell.length_b   1.000
_cell.length_c   1.000
_cell.angle_alpha   90.00
_cell.angle_beta   90.00
_cell.angle_gamma   90.00
#
_symmetry.space_group_name_H-M   'P 1'
#
loop_
_entity.id
_entity.type
_entity.pdbx_description
1 polymer ?
#
loop_
_entity_poly.entity_id
_entity_poly.type
_entity_poly.pdbx_seq_one_letter_code
_entity_poly.pdbx_strand_id
1 'polypeptide(L)'
;MRVQAKTMTYAGFADFGEAASPPDELADHGLVFTFRAFGDSYSQPVAVFASKGPTRGTVLAQLVMKAILLLEDAGVFVDAIVCDGAATNRAMWKQFSVSGSLTCARNSFVHPLDDQRSVYVFF
;
A
#
# COMPACT_ATOMS: atom_id res chain seq x y z
N MET A 1 11.02 2.48 20.79
CA MET A 1 12.12 3.30 20.23
C MET A 1 13.42 2.89 20.91
N ARG A 2 14.43 2.49 20.14
CA ARG A 2 15.75 2.09 20.67
C ARG A 2 16.84 2.97 20.06
N VAL A 3 17.74 3.45 20.91
CA VAL A 3 18.89 4.27 20.47
C VAL A 3 20.05 3.34 20.13
N GLN A 4 20.58 3.44 18.92
CA GLN A 4 21.85 2.81 18.56
C GLN A 4 22.99 3.79 18.84
N ALA A 5 23.66 3.64 20.00
CA ALA A 5 24.69 4.57 20.45
C ALA A 5 25.91 4.68 19.50
N LYS A 6 26.16 3.66 18.66
CA LYS A 6 27.28 3.66 17.69
C LYS A 6 27.01 4.47 16.43
N THR A 7 25.76 4.50 15.97
CA THR A 7 25.33 5.20 14.75
C THR A 7 24.59 6.50 15.06
N MET A 8 24.27 6.73 16.33
CA MET A 8 23.35 7.79 16.80
C MET A 8 22.00 7.78 16.09
N THR A 9 21.55 6.61 15.61
CA THR A 9 20.25 6.47 14.97
C THR A 9 19.20 5.98 15.96
N TYR A 10 18.00 6.51 15.80
CA TYR A 10 16.81 6.04 16.50
C TYR A 10 16.11 5.00 15.64
N ALA A 11 15.93 3.79 16.17
CA ALA A 11 15.15 2.75 15.52
C ALA A 11 13.76 2.66 16.16
N GLY A 12 12.73 2.91 15.35
CA GLY A 12 11.34 2.60 15.68
C GLY A 12 11.09 1.10 15.66
N PHE A 13 10.01 0.66 16.29
CA PHE A 13 9.50 -0.70 16.09
C PHE A 13 8.69 -0.74 14.79
N ALA A 14 8.59 -1.92 14.18
CA ALA A 14 7.66 -2.09 13.06
C ALA A 14 6.23 -1.85 13.57
N ASP A 15 5.40 -1.20 12.76
CA ASP A 15 4.04 -0.81 13.10
C ASP A 15 3.21 -0.67 11.81
N PHE A 16 2.18 -1.51 11.69
CA PHE A 16 1.18 -1.45 10.62
C PHE A 16 -0.18 -0.93 11.13
N GLY A 17 -0.18 -0.23 12.27
CA GLY A 17 -1.37 0.16 13.00
C GLY A 17 -2.13 -1.05 13.53
N GLU A 18 -3.46 -0.93 13.59
CA GLU A 18 -4.38 -2.00 14.06
C GLU A 18 -4.32 -3.29 13.22
N ALA A 19 -3.68 -3.27 12.05
CA ALA A 19 -3.59 -4.42 11.15
C ALA A 19 -2.51 -5.44 11.56
N ALA A 20 -1.70 -5.18 12.59
CA ALA A 20 -0.67 -6.11 13.06
C ALA A 20 -0.58 -6.17 14.60
N SER A 21 -0.19 -7.34 15.11
CA SER A 21 0.28 -7.49 16.49
C SER A 21 1.54 -6.64 16.70
N PRO A 22 1.75 -5.99 17.86
CA PRO A 22 2.94 -5.18 18.08
C PRO A 22 4.19 -6.06 17.96
N PRO A 23 5.06 -5.82 16.97
CA PRO A 23 6.28 -6.57 16.83
C PRO A 23 7.36 -5.95 17.72
N ASP A 24 8.04 -6.77 18.52
CA ASP A 24 9.25 -6.36 19.27
C ASP A 24 10.48 -6.14 18.34
N GLU A 25 10.26 -6.13 17.03
CA GLU A 25 11.30 -6.02 16.01
C GLU A 25 11.53 -4.58 15.56
N LEU A 26 12.80 -4.22 15.38
CA LEU A 26 13.19 -2.90 14.89
C LEU A 26 12.94 -2.78 13.38
N ALA A 27 12.16 -1.77 12.99
CA ALA A 27 11.90 -1.47 11.59
C ALA A 27 13.19 -1.14 10.82
N ASP A 28 13.22 -1.54 9.56
CA ASP A 28 14.31 -1.25 8.62
C ASP A 28 13.80 -0.79 7.24
N HIS A 29 12.48 -0.75 7.03
CA HIS A 29 11.83 -0.24 5.83
C HIS A 29 10.69 0.71 6.20
N GLY A 30 10.36 1.62 5.28
CA GLY A 30 9.18 2.47 5.36
C GLY A 30 8.25 2.15 4.20
N LEU A 31 7.00 1.80 4.50
CA LEU A 31 5.93 1.69 3.51
C LEU A 31 5.16 3.01 3.50
N VAL A 32 5.12 3.67 2.35
CA VAL A 32 4.42 4.95 2.18
C VAL A 32 3.38 4.81 1.06
N PHE A 33 2.16 5.24 1.33
CA PHE A 33 1.14 5.45 0.31
C PHE A 33 1.01 6.94 0.05
N THR A 34 1.04 7.30 -1.22
CA THR A 34 0.94 8.69 -1.67
C THR A 34 -0.27 8.81 -2.59
N PHE A 35 -1.16 9.75 -2.28
CA PHE A 35 -2.20 10.17 -3.20
C PHE A 35 -1.62 11.18 -4.19
N ARG A 36 -2.00 11.04 -5.47
CA ARG A 36 -1.65 11.95 -6.55
C ARG A 36 -2.91 12.26 -7.35
N ALA A 37 -3.25 13.54 -7.48
CA ALA A 37 -4.34 13.96 -8.34
C ALA A 37 -3.99 13.73 -9.82
N PHE A 38 -4.94 13.24 -10.62
CA PHE A 38 -4.74 13.03 -12.05
C PHE A 38 -4.74 14.35 -12.84
N GLY A 39 -5.70 15.24 -12.53
CA GLY A 39 -5.89 16.51 -13.22
C GLY A 39 -5.12 17.70 -12.64
N ASP A 40 -4.28 17.49 -11.63
CA ASP A 40 -3.54 18.56 -10.97
C ASP A 40 -2.14 18.09 -10.54
N SER A 41 -1.30 19.05 -10.19
CA SER A 41 0.04 18.88 -9.65
C SER A 41 0.07 18.47 -8.17
N TYR A 42 -1.09 18.26 -7.54
CA TYR A 42 -1.20 17.94 -6.12
C TYR A 42 -0.83 16.49 -5.78
N SER A 43 -0.02 16.32 -4.73
CA SER A 43 0.30 15.02 -4.14
C SER A 43 0.54 15.13 -2.64
N GLN A 44 0.12 14.12 -1.89
CA GLN A 44 0.38 14.02 -0.46
C GLN A 44 0.57 12.56 -0.01
N PRO A 45 1.48 12.29 0.93
CA PRO A 45 1.46 11.02 1.67
C PRO A 45 0.15 10.90 2.44
N VAL A 46 -0.52 9.75 2.35
CA VAL A 46 -1.79 9.46 3.02
C VAL A 46 -1.67 8.34 4.05
N ALA A 47 -0.62 7.53 3.97
CA ALA A 47 -0.28 6.56 4.99
C ALA A 47 1.23 6.32 5.05
N VAL A 48 1.77 6.15 6.26
CA VAL A 48 3.18 5.83 6.50
C VAL A 48 3.24 4.75 7.56
N PHE A 49 3.92 3.66 7.25
CA PHE A 49 4.10 2.52 8.14
C PHE A 49 5.58 2.17 8.25
N ALA A 50 6.01 1.81 9.46
CA ALA A 50 7.34 1.28 9.69
C ALA A 50 7.27 -0.24 9.58
N SER A 51 8.12 -0.87 8.78
CA SER A 51 8.09 -2.33 8.62
C SER A 51 9.45 -2.97 8.86
N LYS A 52 9.42 -4.24 9.27
CA LYS A 52 10.58 -5.13 9.19
C LYS A 52 10.53 -5.85 7.85
N GLY A 53 11.45 -5.50 6.97
CA GLY A 53 11.51 -6.02 5.61
C GLY A 53 10.34 -5.57 4.73
N PRO A 54 10.22 -6.18 3.54
CA PRO A 54 9.12 -5.95 2.62
C PRO A 54 7.77 -6.41 3.22
N THR A 55 6.75 -5.57 3.07
CA THR A 55 5.39 -5.87 3.57
C THR A 55 4.80 -7.06 2.82
N ARG A 56 4.24 -8.02 3.56
CA ARG A 56 3.58 -9.21 3.00
C ARG A 56 2.43 -8.79 2.08
N GLY A 57 2.31 -9.43 0.92
CA GLY A 57 1.32 -9.04 -0.11
C GLY A 57 -0.14 -9.05 0.38
N THR A 58 -0.50 -9.92 1.33
CA THR A 58 -1.84 -9.94 1.95
C THR A 58 -2.09 -8.72 2.83
N VAL A 59 -1.14 -8.35 3.69
CA VAL A 59 -1.21 -7.15 4.53
C VAL A 59 -1.22 -5.90 3.64
N LEU A 60 -0.37 -5.88 2.61
CA LEU A 60 -0.33 -4.77 1.65
C LEU A 60 -1.68 -4.58 0.95
N ALA A 61 -2.33 -5.67 0.50
CA ALA A 61 -3.66 -5.60 -0.09
C ALA A 61 -4.70 -5.04 0.88
N GLN A 62 -4.71 -5.46 2.15
CA GLN A 62 -5.61 -4.92 3.18
C GLN A 62 -5.38 -3.43 3.41
N LEU A 63 -4.13 -3.00 3.50
CA LEU A 63 -3.78 -1.59 3.68
C LEU A 63 -4.20 -0.75 2.46
N VAL A 64 -4.00 -1.25 1.24
CA VAL A 64 -4.46 -0.59 0.01
C VAL A 64 -5.99 -0.44 0.00
N MET A 65 -6.72 -1.51 0.35
CA MET A 65 -8.18 -1.43 0.44
C MET A 65 -8.63 -0.41 1.48
N LYS A 66 -8.02 -0.41 2.67
CA LYS A 66 -8.34 0.58 3.71
C LYS A 66 -8.04 2.01 3.24
N ALA A 67 -6.95 2.22 2.51
CA ALA A 67 -6.62 3.53 1.95
C ALA A 67 -7.65 4.00 0.91
N ILE A 68 -8.10 3.11 0.00
CA ILE A 68 -9.15 3.43 -0.97
C ILE A 68 -10.44 3.84 -0.26
N LEU A 69 -10.88 3.04 0.72
CA LEU A 69 -12.09 3.32 1.49
C LEU A 69 -12.05 4.67 2.20
N LEU A 70 -10.93 4.99 2.86
CA LEU A 70 -10.78 6.25 3.60
C LEU A 70 -10.66 7.47 2.66
N LEU A 71 -10.04 7.32 1.50
CA LEU A 71 -9.96 8.40 0.50
C LEU A 71 -11.34 8.70 -0.09
N GLU A 72 -12.09 7.67 -0.45
CA GLU A 72 -13.46 7.79 -0.99
C GLU A 72 -14.42 8.43 0.03
N ASP A 73 -14.33 8.04 1.30
CA ASP A 73 -15.10 8.66 2.40
C ASP A 73 -14.76 10.15 2.57
N ALA A 74 -13.51 10.54 2.30
CA ALA A 74 -13.07 11.93 2.29
C ALA A 74 -13.45 12.70 0.99
N GLY A 75 -14.19 12.08 0.07
CA GLY A 75 -14.60 12.67 -1.21
C GLY A 75 -13.54 12.63 -2.30
N VAL A 76 -12.50 11.80 -2.14
CA VAL A 76 -11.44 11.58 -3.13
C VAL A 76 -11.70 10.29 -3.89
N PHE A 77 -11.97 10.40 -5.19
CA PHE A 77 -12.21 9.25 -6.05
C PHE A 77 -10.90 8.57 -6.46
N VAL A 78 -10.80 7.27 -6.21
CA VAL A 78 -9.59 6.48 -6.53
C VAL A 78 -9.82 5.62 -7.77
N ASP A 79 -9.30 6.07 -8.90
CA ASP A 79 -9.41 5.34 -10.18
C ASP A 79 -8.28 4.34 -10.40
N ALA A 80 -7.12 4.53 -9.75
CA ALA A 80 -5.95 3.70 -10.00
C ALA A 80 -4.98 3.60 -8.82
N ILE A 81 -4.26 2.49 -8.76
CA ILE A 81 -3.08 2.28 -7.93
C ILE A 81 -1.84 2.10 -8.81
N VAL A 82 -0.72 2.65 -8.37
CA VAL A 82 0.56 2.58 -9.07
C VAL A 82 1.62 2.05 -8.10
N CYS A 83 2.35 1.00 -8.49
CA CYS A 83 3.42 0.43 -7.68
C CYS A 83 4.43 -0.30 -8.56
N ASP A 84 5.68 -0.42 -8.12
CA ASP A 84 6.69 -1.16 -8.87
C ASP A 84 6.32 -2.64 -9.08
N GLY A 85 7.01 -3.30 -9.99
CA GLY A 85 6.84 -4.73 -10.27
C GLY A 85 7.49 -5.67 -9.25
N ALA A 86 7.85 -5.26 -8.03
CA ALA A 86 8.52 -6.11 -7.05
C ALA A 86 7.66 -7.30 -6.58
N ALA A 87 8.30 -8.33 -6.02
CA ALA A 87 7.64 -9.58 -5.67
C ALA A 87 6.45 -9.40 -4.69
N THR A 88 6.55 -8.48 -3.74
CA THR A 88 5.48 -8.16 -2.78
C THR A 88 4.28 -7.49 -3.44
N ASN A 89 4.51 -6.55 -4.36
CA ASN A 89 3.46 -5.87 -5.11
C ASN A 89 2.74 -6.84 -6.04
N ARG A 90 3.49 -7.71 -6.75
CA ARG A 90 2.90 -8.80 -7.53
C ARG A 90 2.08 -9.77 -6.67
N ALA A 91 2.48 -10.02 -5.41
CA ALA A 91 1.71 -10.85 -4.49
C ALA A 91 0.42 -10.15 -4.04
N MET A 92 0.43 -8.82 -3.88
CA MET A 92 -0.76 -8.00 -3.65
C MET A 92 -1.71 -8.00 -4.85
N TRP A 93 -1.20 -7.88 -6.09
CA TRP A 93 -2.03 -7.96 -7.31
C TRP A 93 -2.86 -9.25 -7.37
N LYS A 94 -2.26 -10.38 -6.98
CA LYS A 94 -2.95 -11.68 -6.92
C LYS A 94 -4.13 -11.66 -5.94
N GLN A 95 -4.06 -10.91 -4.85
CA GLN A 95 -5.19 -10.75 -3.91
C GLN A 95 -6.38 -10.03 -4.55
N PHE A 96 -6.11 -9.12 -5.49
CA PHE A 96 -7.12 -8.42 -6.28
C PHE A 96 -7.51 -9.15 -7.57
N SER A 97 -7.05 -10.39 -7.76
CA SER A 97 -7.21 -11.14 -9.01
C SER A 97 -6.66 -10.42 -10.26
N VAL A 98 -5.67 -9.52 -10.07
CA VAL A 98 -4.97 -8.80 -11.12
C VAL A 98 -3.80 -9.65 -11.63
N SER A 99 -3.65 -9.73 -12.95
CA SER A 99 -2.70 -10.59 -13.64
C SER A 99 -2.12 -9.89 -14.87
N GLY A 100 -0.80 -9.91 -14.99
CA GLY A 100 -0.07 -9.46 -16.20
C GLY A 100 0.23 -10.61 -17.18
N SER A 101 -0.41 -11.78 -17.05
CA SER A 101 -0.19 -12.91 -17.96
C SER A 101 -0.66 -12.56 -19.37
N LEU A 102 0.13 -12.91 -20.39
CA LEU A 102 -0.22 -12.73 -21.81
C LEU A 102 -1.53 -13.42 -22.21
N THR A 103 -1.89 -14.51 -21.52
CA THR A 103 -3.09 -15.30 -21.81
C THR A 103 -4.31 -14.89 -20.98
N CYS A 104 -4.12 -14.12 -19.91
CA CYS A 104 -5.17 -13.69 -19.00
C CYS A 104 -4.75 -12.38 -18.35
N ALA A 105 -4.67 -11.34 -19.18
CA ALA A 105 -4.33 -10.00 -18.74
C ALA A 105 -5.57 -9.38 -18.09
N ARG A 106 -5.48 -9.10 -16.79
CA ARG A 106 -6.46 -8.35 -16.02
C ARG A 106 -5.72 -7.31 -15.22
N ASN A 107 -5.89 -6.05 -15.56
CA ASN A 107 -5.20 -4.91 -14.95
C ASN A 107 -6.09 -4.09 -14.02
N SER A 108 -7.26 -4.61 -13.64
CA SER A 108 -8.18 -3.91 -12.74
C SER A 108 -8.96 -4.87 -11.86
N PHE A 109 -9.58 -4.31 -10.83
CA PHE A 109 -10.55 -4.98 -9.97
C PHE A 109 -11.74 -4.05 -9.70
N VAL A 110 -12.87 -4.63 -9.28
CA VAL A 110 -14.09 -3.88 -8.99
C VAL A 110 -13.87 -2.96 -7.79
N HIS A 111 -14.33 -1.71 -7.89
CA HIS A 111 -14.17 -0.74 -6.82
C HIS A 111 -14.96 -1.16 -5.57
N PRO A 112 -14.37 -1.12 -4.36
CA PRO A 112 -15.00 -1.70 -3.15
C PRO A 112 -16.30 -1.05 -2.69
N LEU A 113 -16.57 0.19 -3.10
CA LEU A 113 -17.78 0.93 -2.73
C LEU A 113 -18.77 1.11 -3.90
N ASP A 114 -18.37 0.75 -5.12
CA ASP A 114 -19.18 1.00 -6.32
C ASP A 114 -18.91 -0.06 -7.38
N ASP A 115 -19.84 -1.00 -7.53
CA ASP A 115 -19.73 -2.12 -8.47
C ASP A 115 -19.70 -1.69 -9.95
N GLN A 116 -20.04 -0.43 -10.26
CA GLN A 116 -19.95 0.12 -11.62
C GLN A 116 -18.57 0.72 -11.94
N ARG A 117 -17.70 0.87 -10.94
CA ARG A 117 -16.35 1.42 -11.11
C ARG A 117 -15.30 0.33 -10.98
N SER A 118 -14.16 0.60 -11.60
CA SER A 118 -12.98 -0.27 -11.52
C SER A 118 -11.79 0.53 -11.01
N VAL A 119 -10.96 -0.11 -10.20
CA VAL A 119 -9.65 0.41 -9.82
C VAL A 119 -8.60 -0.26 -10.70
N TYR A 120 -7.87 0.55 -11.47
CA TYR A 120 -6.82 0.07 -12.36
C TYR A 120 -5.48 -0.07 -11.63
N VAL A 121 -4.65 -1.03 -12.05
CA VAL A 121 -3.32 -1.28 -11.49
C VAL A 121 -2.27 -1.02 -12.57
N PHE A 122 -1.36 -0.11 -12.28
CA PHE A 122 -0.22 0.23 -13.15
C PHE A 122 1.11 -0.05 -12.44
N PHE A 123 2.17 -0.31 -13.23
CA PHE A 123 3.52 -0.61 -12.76
C PHE A 123 4.60 0.07 -13.58
#